data_AF-A0A3C1MWN4-F1
#
_entry.id   AF-A0A3C1MWN4-F1
#
_cell.length_a   1.000
_cell.length_b   1.000
_cell.length_c   1.000
_cell.angle_alpha   90.00
_cell.angle_beta   90.00
_cell.angle_gamma   90.00
#
_symmetry.space_group_name_H-M   'P 1'
#
loop_
_entity.id
_entity.type
_entity.pdbx_description
1 polymer ?
#
loop_
_entity_poly.entity_id
_entity_poly.type
_entity_poly.pdbx_seq_one_letter_code
_entity_poly.pdbx_strand_id
1 'polypeptide(L)'
;MSALRSFPDRLRQLLLFEIIGLVLVAPLASWITGNGISAVGILVFAISLIAMVWSGGFNYLFDRIELARGGHLSRRGWEVRILHASLFELGLTLITLPLIVWMLKLSVIEALLLNVGFIVFYLLYALLFNRAYDALFPLRED
;
A
#
# COMPACT_ATOMS: atom_id res chain seq x y z
N MET A 1 1.22 25.45 -15.28
CA MET A 1 1.51 25.13 -13.85
C MET A 1 0.68 23.91 -13.52
N SER A 2 1.22 22.83 -12.95
CA SER A 2 0.39 21.67 -12.61
C SER A 2 -0.62 22.06 -11.54
N ALA A 3 -1.92 22.08 -11.87
CA ALA A 3 -2.98 22.35 -10.90
C ALA A 3 -2.89 21.32 -9.76
N LEU A 4 -2.65 21.79 -8.54
CA LEU A 4 -2.61 20.92 -7.37
C LEU A 4 -4.04 20.55 -6.97
N ARG A 5 -4.34 19.24 -6.84
CA ARG A 5 -5.62 18.77 -6.29
C ARG A 5 -5.86 19.41 -4.92
N SER A 6 -7.07 19.95 -4.73
CA SER A 6 -7.51 20.57 -3.48
C SER A 6 -7.51 19.55 -2.34
N PHE A 7 -7.43 20.03 -1.09
CA PHE A 7 -7.47 19.14 0.08
C PHE A 7 -8.76 18.28 0.14
N PRO A 8 -9.97 18.84 -0.10
CA PRO A 8 -11.20 18.03 -0.16
C PRO A 8 -11.16 16.94 -1.23
N ASP A 9 -10.58 17.23 -2.40
CA ASP A 9 -10.46 16.24 -3.48
C ASP A 9 -9.51 15.09 -3.11
N ARG A 10 -8.40 15.41 -2.42
CA ARG A 10 -7.46 14.40 -1.93
C ARG A 10 -8.09 13.53 -0.86
N LEU A 11 -8.87 14.12 0.05
CA LEU A 11 -9.57 13.37 1.09
C LEU A 11 -10.62 12.43 0.45
N ARG A 12 -11.41 12.92 -0.50
CA ARG A 12 -12.36 12.08 -1.25
C ARG A 12 -11.65 10.93 -1.96
N GLN A 13 -10.54 11.21 -2.65
CA GLN A 13 -9.76 10.19 -3.35
C GLN A 13 -9.29 9.11 -2.38
N LEU A 14 -8.73 9.51 -1.24
CA LEU A 14 -8.23 8.60 -0.21
C LEU A 14 -9.35 7.72 0.37
N LEU A 15 -10.48 8.33 0.74
CA LEU A 15 -11.61 7.60 1.33
C LEU A 15 -12.23 6.61 0.35
N LEU A 16 -12.43 7.03 -0.91
CA LEU A 16 -12.96 6.14 -1.95
C LEU A 16 -12.00 5.00 -2.25
N PHE A 17 -10.69 5.30 -2.32
CA PHE A 17 -9.67 4.28 -2.53
C PHE A 17 -9.72 3.21 -1.43
N GLU A 18 -9.77 3.63 -0.17
CA GLU A 18 -9.75 2.73 0.98
C GLU A 18 -11.04 1.89 1.06
N ILE A 19 -12.20 2.55 0.96
CA ILE A 19 -13.51 1.87 1.10
C ILE A 19 -13.73 0.86 -0.03
N ILE A 20 -13.49 1.26 -1.29
CA ILE A 20 -13.69 0.35 -2.43
C ILE A 20 -12.68 -0.78 -2.37
N GLY A 21 -11.42 -0.49 -2.03
CA GLY A 21 -10.38 -1.49 -1.85
C GLY A 21 -10.79 -2.56 -0.84
N LEU A 22 -11.23 -2.14 0.35
CA LEU A 22 -11.71 -3.02 1.42
C LEU A 22 -12.91 -3.88 0.99
N VAL A 23 -13.90 -3.27 0.35
CA VAL A 23 -15.12 -3.97 -0.12
C VAL A 23 -14.78 -5.04 -1.15
N LEU A 24 -13.75 -4.84 -1.97
CA LEU A 24 -13.34 -5.80 -2.99
C LEU A 24 -12.44 -6.90 -2.43
N VAL A 25 -11.43 -6.53 -1.62
CA VAL A 25 -10.39 -7.47 -1.19
C VAL A 25 -10.85 -8.36 -0.04
N ALA A 26 -11.69 -7.86 0.88
CA ALA A 26 -12.09 -8.63 2.05
C ALA A 26 -12.93 -9.88 1.69
N PRO A 27 -13.93 -9.81 0.79
CA PRO A 27 -14.64 -11.01 0.33
C PRO A 27 -13.74 -11.98 -0.43
N LEU A 28 -12.85 -11.47 -1.29
CA LEU A 28 -11.93 -12.28 -2.06
C LEU A 28 -10.97 -13.06 -1.13
N ALA A 29 -10.34 -12.37 -0.19
CA ALA A 29 -9.44 -13.00 0.77
C ALA A 29 -10.17 -13.93 1.74
N SER A 30 -11.40 -13.61 2.13
CA SER A 30 -12.25 -14.53 2.92
C SER A 30 -12.54 -15.82 2.16
N TRP A 31 -12.87 -15.73 0.87
CA TRP A 31 -13.11 -16.90 0.03
C TRP A 31 -11.85 -17.76 -0.15
N ILE A 32 -10.68 -17.15 -0.37
CA ILE A 32 -9.41 -17.86 -0.55
C ILE A 32 -8.94 -18.53 0.75
N THR A 33 -9.04 -17.82 1.87
CA THR A 33 -8.49 -18.28 3.16
C THR A 33 -9.48 -19.12 3.97
N GLY A 34 -10.76 -19.17 3.58
CA GLY A 34 -11.84 -19.79 4.36
C GLY A 34 -12.17 -19.08 5.67
N ASN A 35 -11.51 -17.95 5.98
CA ASN A 35 -11.76 -17.17 7.19
C ASN A 35 -12.99 -16.27 7.02
N GLY A 36 -13.64 -15.90 8.13
CA GLY A 36 -14.80 -15.02 8.11
C GLY A 36 -14.48 -13.62 7.55
N ILE A 37 -15.41 -13.06 6.77
CA ILE A 37 -15.30 -11.73 6.14
C ILE A 37 -14.95 -10.63 7.16
N SER A 38 -15.47 -10.71 8.38
CA SER A 38 -15.19 -9.74 9.43
C SER A 38 -13.73 -9.77 9.89
N ALA A 39 -13.18 -10.96 10.15
CA ALA A 39 -11.79 -11.13 10.55
C ALA A 39 -10.84 -10.67 9.45
N VAL A 40 -11.13 -11.03 8.20
CA VAL A 40 -10.34 -10.62 7.03
C VAL A 40 -10.45 -9.11 6.78
N GLY A 41 -11.64 -8.53 6.90
CA GLY A 41 -11.85 -7.09 6.75
C GLY A 41 -11.06 -6.28 7.78
N ILE A 42 -11.07 -6.70 9.04
CA ILE A 42 -10.27 -6.07 10.10
C ILE A 42 -8.78 -6.22 9.81
N LEU A 43 -8.33 -7.39 9.37
CA LEU A 43 -6.93 -7.62 9.01
C LEU A 43 -6.48 -6.69 7.88
N VAL A 44 -7.24 -6.64 6.79
CA VAL A 44 -6.90 -5.81 5.62
C VAL A 44 -6.85 -4.33 6.02
N PHE A 45 -7.83 -3.88 6.80
CA PHE A 45 -7.84 -2.51 7.33
C PHE A 45 -6.63 -2.23 8.25
N ALA A 46 -6.25 -3.18 9.10
CA ALA A 46 -5.05 -3.03 9.93
C ALA A 46 -3.78 -2.97 9.07
N ILE A 47 -3.68 -3.82 8.04
CA ILE A 47 -2.56 -3.84 7.10
C ILE A 47 -2.47 -2.52 6.31
N SER A 48 -3.60 -1.96 5.86
CA SER A 48 -3.59 -0.69 5.11
C SER A 48 -3.11 0.48 5.98
N LEU A 49 -3.52 0.53 7.25
CA LEU A 49 -3.00 1.51 8.21
C LEU A 49 -1.51 1.33 8.46
N ILE A 50 -1.06 0.10 8.68
CA ILE A 50 0.37 -0.22 8.84
C ILE A 50 1.15 0.21 7.60
N ALA A 51 0.66 -0.11 6.40
CA ALA A 51 1.30 0.24 5.15
C ALA A 51 1.37 1.76 4.94
N MET A 52 0.32 2.51 5.30
CA MET A 52 0.31 3.97 5.22
C MET A 52 1.38 4.58 6.15
N VAL A 53 1.44 4.14 7.40
CA VAL A 53 2.45 4.61 8.38
C VAL A 53 3.86 4.20 7.96
N TRP A 54 4.04 2.94 7.57
CA TRP A 54 5.31 2.41 7.07
C TRP A 54 5.78 3.17 5.84
N SER A 55 4.88 3.50 4.91
CA SER A 55 5.23 4.26 3.71
C SER A 55 5.81 5.62 4.01
N GLY A 56 5.14 6.41 4.85
CA GLY A 56 5.66 7.71 5.26
C GLY A 56 6.97 7.60 6.04
N GLY A 57 7.01 6.69 7.03
CA GLY A 57 8.15 6.51 7.91
C GLY A 57 9.40 6.00 7.21
N PHE A 58 9.26 4.98 6.36
CA PHE A 58 10.36 4.42 5.59
C PHE A 58 10.93 5.44 4.61
N ASN A 59 10.07 6.11 3.82
CA ASN A 59 10.53 7.11 2.86
C ASN A 59 11.28 8.24 3.57
N TYR A 60 10.73 8.76 4.68
CA TYR A 60 11.40 9.80 5.48
C TYR A 60 12.76 9.34 6.01
N LEU A 61 12.84 8.13 6.59
CA LEU A 61 14.09 7.60 7.14
C LEU A 61 15.14 7.38 6.05
N PHE A 62 14.74 6.80 4.92
CA PHE A 62 15.64 6.54 3.81
C PHE A 62 16.18 7.85 3.22
N ASP A 63 15.33 8.85 3.01
CA ASP A 63 15.73 10.17 2.52
C ASP A 63 16.74 10.83 3.48
N ARG A 64 16.51 10.74 4.80
CA ARG A 64 17.44 11.25 5.82
C ARG A 64 18.79 10.55 5.79
N ILE A 65 18.81 9.22 5.64
CA ILE A 65 20.05 8.43 5.55
C ILE A 65 20.82 8.78 4.28
N GLU A 66 20.13 8.92 3.15
CA GLU A 66 20.75 9.26 1.87
C GLU A 66 21.37 10.66 1.90
N LEU A 67 20.64 11.66 2.45
CA LEU A 67 21.15 13.01 2.66
C LEU A 67 22.36 13.02 3.62
N ALA A 68 22.30 12.26 4.71
CA ALA A 68 23.41 12.14 5.66
C ALA A 68 24.66 11.48 5.04
N ARG A 69 24.49 10.65 4.01
CA ARG A 69 25.58 10.03 3.24
C ARG A 69 26.07 10.89 2.07
N GLY A 70 25.61 12.14 1.96
CA GLY A 70 25.99 13.06 0.87
C GLY A 70 25.34 12.74 -0.48
N GLY A 71 24.33 11.87 -0.50
CA GLY A 71 23.59 11.51 -1.70
C GLY A 71 22.75 12.68 -2.25
N HIS A 72 22.34 12.57 -3.50
CA HIS A 72 21.45 13.55 -4.14
C HIS A 72 20.13 12.85 -4.48
N LEU A 73 19.05 13.24 -3.80
CA LEU A 73 17.71 12.64 -3.94
C LEU A 73 17.25 12.57 -5.42
N SER A 74 17.64 13.55 -6.23
CA SER A 74 17.29 13.65 -7.66
C SER A 74 18.13 12.77 -8.60
N ARG A 75 19.24 12.17 -8.12
CA ARG A 75 20.18 11.37 -8.92
C ARG A 75 20.35 9.94 -8.38
N ARG A 76 19.28 9.36 -7.82
CA ARG A 76 19.28 7.94 -7.39
C ARG A 76 19.62 7.01 -8.55
N GLY A 77 20.78 6.36 -8.48
CA GLY A 77 21.17 5.27 -9.37
C GLY A 77 20.23 4.07 -9.27
N TRP A 78 20.23 3.22 -10.29
CA TRP A 78 19.34 2.05 -10.38
C TRP A 78 19.51 1.08 -9.20
N GLU A 79 20.74 0.86 -8.76
CA GLU A 79 21.06 -0.01 -7.63
C GLU A 79 20.42 0.46 -6.31
N VAL A 80 20.46 1.77 -6.05
CA VAL A 80 19.84 2.37 -4.86
C VAL A 80 18.32 2.23 -4.90
N ARG A 81 17.71 2.31 -6.09
CA ARG A 81 16.26 2.12 -6.26
C ARG A 81 15.84 0.67 -5.98
N ILE A 82 16.60 -0.30 -6.48
CA ILE A 82 16.35 -1.73 -6.19
C ILE A 82 16.51 -1.99 -4.70
N LEU A 83 17.59 -1.50 -4.08
CA LEU A 83 17.82 -1.67 -2.66
C LEU A 83 16.70 -1.04 -1.83
N HIS A 84 16.30 0.19 -2.15
CA HIS A 84 15.18 0.89 -1.50
C HIS A 84 13.90 0.08 -1.59
N ALA A 85 13.50 -0.33 -2.80
CA ALA A 85 12.28 -1.10 -3.01
C ALA A 85 12.32 -2.46 -2.29
N SER A 86 13.46 -3.15 -2.31
CA SER A 86 13.64 -4.42 -1.64
C SER A 86 13.53 -4.27 -0.12
N LEU A 87 14.20 -3.28 0.47
CA LEU A 87 14.13 -2.99 1.91
C LEU A 87 12.73 -2.55 2.34
N PHE A 88 12.05 -1.76 1.51
CA PHE A 88 10.69 -1.33 1.75
C PHE A 88 9.74 -2.53 1.86
N GLU A 89 9.78 -3.40 0.87
CA GLU A 89 8.87 -4.54 0.75
C GLU A 89 9.17 -5.61 1.79
N LEU A 90 10.46 -5.90 2.02
CA LEU A 90 10.87 -6.85 3.06
C LEU A 90 10.51 -6.35 4.45
N GLY A 91 10.75 -5.07 4.76
CA GLY A 91 10.40 -4.50 6.04
C GLY A 91 8.88 -4.49 6.29
N LEU A 92 8.10 -4.13 5.28
CA LEU A 92 6.64 -4.20 5.37
C LEU A 92 6.16 -5.64 5.57
N THR A 93 6.71 -6.59 4.84
CA THR A 93 6.40 -8.02 4.97
C THR A 93 6.74 -8.53 6.37
N LEU A 94 7.89 -8.14 6.95
CA LEU A 94 8.27 -8.55 8.30
C LEU A 94 7.31 -8.03 9.38
N ILE A 95 6.65 -6.90 9.16
CA ILE A 95 5.64 -6.35 10.08
C ILE A 95 4.27 -7.00 9.87
N THR A 96 3.87 -7.17 8.62
CA THR A 96 2.52 -7.64 8.25
C THR A 96 2.37 -9.16 8.35
N LEU A 97 3.41 -9.92 8.03
CA LEU A 97 3.35 -11.38 8.00
C LEU A 97 3.02 -12.00 9.38
N PRO A 98 3.65 -11.60 10.51
CA PRO A 98 3.27 -12.10 11.83
C PRO A 98 1.82 -11.78 12.19
N LEU A 99 1.32 -10.61 11.78
CA LEU A 99 -0.07 -10.21 12.00
C LEU A 99 -1.04 -11.13 11.25
N ILE A 100 -0.75 -11.43 9.99
CA ILE A 100 -1.57 -12.34 9.16
C ILE A 100 -1.60 -13.74 9.77
N VAL A 101 -0.43 -14.30 10.11
CA VAL A 101 -0.29 -15.61 10.74
C VAL A 101 -1.10 -15.67 12.04
N TRP A 102 -0.96 -14.64 12.90
CA TRP A 102 -1.62 -14.61 14.19
C TRP A 102 -3.14 -14.44 14.08
N MET A 103 -3.63 -13.52 13.24
CA MET A 103 -5.06 -13.21 13.14
C MET A 103 -5.86 -14.29 12.43
N LEU A 104 -5.33 -14.84 11.33
CA LEU A 104 -6.05 -15.83 10.51
C LEU A 104 -5.64 -17.28 10.81
N LYS A 105 -4.70 -17.49 11.73
CA LYS A 105 -4.15 -18.81 12.11
C LYS A 105 -3.63 -19.61 10.90
N LEU A 106 -3.09 -18.89 9.91
CA LEU A 106 -2.50 -19.48 8.72
C LEU A 106 -1.07 -19.95 8.99
N SER A 107 -0.61 -20.93 8.23
CA SER A 107 0.82 -21.24 8.17
C SER A 107 1.61 -20.07 7.59
N VAL A 108 2.92 -20.02 7.84
CA VAL A 108 3.79 -18.95 7.34
C VAL A 108 3.76 -18.87 5.81
N ILE A 109 3.68 -20.01 5.12
CA ILE A 109 3.63 -20.05 3.66
C ILE A 109 2.29 -19.51 3.15
N GLU A 110 1.17 -19.92 3.73
CA GLU A 110 -0.16 -19.41 3.37
C GLU A 110 -0.27 -17.89 3.62
N ALA A 111 0.25 -17.43 4.76
CA ALA A 111 0.29 -16.01 5.09
C ALA A 111 1.17 -15.22 4.10
N LEU A 112 2.30 -15.79 3.67
CA LEU A 112 3.18 -15.16 2.69
C LEU A 112 2.49 -15.08 1.32
N LEU A 113 1.84 -16.14 0.87
CA LEU A 113 1.06 -16.15 -0.37
C LEU A 113 -0.09 -15.15 -0.32
N LEU A 114 -0.80 -15.05 0.81
CA LEU A 114 -1.85 -14.06 1.01
C LEU A 114 -1.29 -12.63 0.97
N ASN A 115 -0.14 -12.38 1.61
CA ASN A 115 0.53 -11.09 1.59
C ASN A 115 0.94 -10.68 0.18
N VAL A 116 1.55 -11.60 -0.60
CA VAL A 116 1.85 -11.39 -2.02
C VAL A 116 0.57 -11.10 -2.81
N GLY A 117 -0.52 -11.83 -2.52
CA GLY A 117 -1.83 -11.57 -3.09
C GLY A 117 -2.34 -10.16 -2.83
N PHE A 118 -2.21 -9.66 -1.60
CA PHE A 118 -2.55 -8.27 -1.25
C PHE A 118 -1.70 -7.26 -2.01
N ILE A 119 -0.38 -7.45 -2.06
CA ILE A 119 0.53 -6.56 -2.80
C ILE A 119 0.13 -6.48 -4.28
N VAL A 120 -0.05 -7.63 -4.93
CA VAL A 120 -0.44 -7.69 -6.35
C VAL A 120 -1.82 -7.07 -6.57
N PHE A 121 -2.79 -7.38 -5.70
CA PHE A 121 -4.13 -6.80 -5.75
C PHE A 121 -4.09 -5.28 -5.66
N TYR A 122 -3.43 -4.72 -4.63
CA TYR A 122 -3.38 -3.28 -4.42
C TYR A 122 -2.58 -2.55 -5.50
N LEU A 123 -1.55 -3.17 -6.08
CA LEU A 123 -0.83 -2.61 -7.24
C LEU A 123 -1.74 -2.44 -8.45
N LEU A 124 -2.47 -3.49 -8.83
CA LEU A 124 -3.39 -3.45 -9.97
C LEU A 124 -4.59 -2.53 -9.68
N TYR A 125 -5.16 -2.65 -8.48
CA TYR A 125 -6.26 -1.82 -8.01
C TYR A 125 -5.89 -0.34 -8.03
N ALA A 126 -4.74 0.05 -7.50
CA ALA A 126 -4.30 1.45 -7.50
C ALA A 126 -4.12 2.01 -8.90
N LEU A 127 -3.58 1.23 -9.84
CA LEU A 127 -3.46 1.66 -11.23
C LEU A 127 -4.84 1.95 -11.84
N LEU A 128 -5.79 1.02 -11.67
CA LEU A 128 -7.14 1.15 -12.23
C LEU A 128 -7.94 2.26 -11.55
N PHE A 129 -7.90 2.32 -10.22
CA PHE A 129 -8.60 3.33 -9.43
C PHE A 129 -8.10 4.73 -9.78
N ASN A 130 -6.78 4.96 -9.80
CA ASN A 130 -6.25 6.28 -10.09
C ASN A 130 -6.63 6.73 -11.51
N ARG A 131 -6.54 5.84 -12.49
CA ARG A 131 -6.99 6.10 -13.87
C ARG A 131 -8.47 6.45 -13.94
N ALA A 132 -9.34 5.69 -13.26
CA ALA A 132 -10.77 5.94 -13.24
C ALA A 132 -11.12 7.25 -12.50
N TYR A 133 -10.45 7.51 -11.38
CA TYR A 133 -10.66 8.71 -10.57
C TYR A 133 -10.26 9.97 -11.33
N ASP A 134 -9.12 9.95 -12.03
CA ASP A 134 -8.67 11.05 -12.88
C ASP A 134 -9.64 11.32 -14.04
N ALA A 135 -10.24 10.28 -14.63
CA ALA A 135 -11.24 10.41 -15.69
C ALA A 135 -12.59 10.98 -15.18
N LEU A 136 -13.02 10.56 -13.98
CA LEU A 136 -14.28 11.03 -13.38
C LEU A 136 -14.17 12.42 -12.75
N PHE A 137 -12.97 12.76 -12.24
CA PHE A 137 -12.68 14.04 -11.61
C PHE A 137 -11.42 14.65 -12.25
N PRO A 138 -11.53 15.12 -13.50
CA PRO A 138 -10.42 15.75 -14.20
C PRO A 138 -10.01 17.02 -13.47
N LEU A 139 -8.71 17.29 -13.47
CA LEU A 139 -8.19 18.58 -13.06
C LEU A 139 -8.71 19.62 -14.05
N ARG A 140 -9.40 20.65 -13.57
CA ARG A 140 -9.68 21.83 -14.39
C ARG A 140 -8.33 22.47 -14.73
N GLU A 141 -7.93 22.36 -15.99
CA GLU A 141 -6.94 23.26 -16.57
C GLU A 141 -7.70 24.52 -16.99
N ASP A 142 -7.48 25.60 -16.25
CA ASP A 142 -7.86 26.96 -16.61
C ASP A 142 -6.99 27.51 -17.75
#